data_AF-A0A1V6BXV9-F1
#
_entry.id   AF-A0A1V6BXV9-F1
#
_cell.length_a   1.000
_cell.length_b   1.000
_cell.length_c   1.000
_cell.angle_alpha   90.00
_cell.angle_beta   90.00
_cell.angle_gamma   90.00
#
_symmetry.space_group_name_H-M   'P 1'
#
loop_
_entity.id
_entity.type
_entity.pdbx_description
1 polymer ?
#
loop_
_entity_poly.entity_id
_entity_poly.type
_entity_poly.pdbx_seq_one_letter_code
_entity_poly.pdbx_strand_id
1 'polypeptide(L)'
;MRRNVLKAAGCILLAALWACNGLNIVPDQDGYLVVDVTIETQFGVRTRSTSLDNYSFLLIRQGGDTLYNSNVEQMTGSPLSLTPGNYTIEVYNEAFTVPAFDKPYYYGRQTAEVVAGESCEVLLVCKQENAGVRVVFSEAFSAQFTTFSMNISGTGGSLNFDSTTNNRWGYFFPGPISLTLTADGSSSDPVERQVQAKYMYSFLVEGTGGTQDNVEPVITVSVDTVRNWITSLWNDVDGTVRGLTKETAYTIAEARTLPGGLSNIWVCGYIVGCYSTTGKFFFGGTETYTNLALADSNTEEDKTKTYPVELPIGAIRDSLNVVDHAAYVLVSKVWIKGTTNASYFGLPGLKNPKEYSW
;
A
#
# COMPACT_ATOMS: atom_id res chain seq x y z
N MET A 1 -73.17 -10.53 -11.05
CA MET A 1 -72.34 -11.73 -10.83
C MET A 1 -71.11 -11.33 -10.00
N ARG A 2 -70.92 -11.98 -8.84
CA ARG A 2 -69.70 -12.18 -8.01
C ARG A 2 -68.58 -11.10 -8.10
N ARG A 3 -68.28 -10.25 -7.10
CA ARG A 3 -67.90 -10.42 -5.67
C ARG A 3 -66.47 -10.97 -5.47
N ASN A 4 -65.63 -10.16 -4.80
CA ASN A 4 -64.38 -10.38 -4.02
C ASN A 4 -63.38 -9.26 -4.38
N VAL A 5 -63.04 -8.23 -3.58
CA VAL A 5 -62.63 -8.11 -2.15
C VAL A 5 -61.45 -8.99 -1.78
N LEU A 6 -60.28 -8.38 -1.60
CA LEU A 6 -59.25 -8.57 -0.54
C LEU A 6 -58.19 -7.46 -0.80
N LYS A 7 -57.98 -6.43 0.04
CA LYS A 7 -57.42 -6.34 1.41
C LYS A 7 -55.97 -6.81 1.54
N ALA A 8 -55.20 -5.94 2.21
CA ALA A 8 -53.92 -6.16 2.88
C ALA A 8 -52.69 -6.30 1.97
N ALA A 9 -51.50 -5.82 2.31
CA ALA A 9 -51.02 -5.03 3.44
C ALA A 9 -49.59 -4.56 3.12
N GLY A 10 -49.18 -3.48 3.78
CA GLY A 10 -47.79 -3.24 4.13
C GLY A 10 -47.02 -2.43 3.10
N CYS A 11 -46.06 -1.61 3.49
CA CYS A 11 -45.63 -1.19 4.81
C CYS A 11 -44.99 0.17 4.60
N ILE A 12 -45.39 1.12 5.45
CA ILE A 12 -44.59 2.22 5.98
C ILE A 12 -43.30 2.46 5.19
N LEU A 13 -43.39 3.34 4.18
CA LEU A 13 -42.25 4.08 3.68
C LEU A 13 -41.76 4.95 4.86
N LEU A 14 -40.77 4.44 5.58
CA LEU A 14 -39.96 5.24 6.47
C LEU A 14 -39.24 6.26 5.58
N ALA A 15 -39.80 7.46 5.52
CA ALA A 15 -39.06 8.63 5.10
C ALA A 15 -37.88 8.79 6.06
N ALA A 16 -36.67 8.38 5.65
CA ALA A 16 -35.47 9.05 6.12
C ALA A 16 -35.44 10.40 5.41
N LEU A 17 -36.22 11.32 5.99
CA LEU A 17 -36.21 12.73 5.68
C LEU A 17 -34.76 13.19 5.62
N TRP A 18 -34.37 13.72 4.47
CA TRP A 18 -33.39 14.78 4.40
C TRP A 18 -33.86 15.90 5.32
N ALA A 19 -33.46 15.85 6.59
CA ALA A 19 -33.41 17.03 7.42
C ALA A 19 -32.11 17.77 7.06
N CYS A 20 -32.03 18.27 5.83
CA CYS A 20 -31.37 19.56 5.64
C CYS A 20 -32.25 20.54 6.42
N ASN A 21 -31.91 20.76 7.69
CA ASN A 21 -32.23 22.05 8.28
C ASN A 21 -31.77 23.08 7.26
N GLY A 22 -32.69 23.93 6.84
CA GLY A 22 -32.40 24.97 5.87
C GLY A 22 -31.11 25.67 6.25
N LEU A 23 -30.25 25.85 5.25
CA LEU A 23 -29.09 26.73 5.29
C LEU A 23 -29.53 28.11 5.76
N ASN A 24 -29.54 28.32 7.08
CA ASN A 24 -29.39 29.64 7.67
C ASN A 24 -27.89 29.92 7.61
N ILE A 25 -27.41 30.35 6.44
CA ILE A 25 -26.13 31.04 6.36
C ILE A 25 -26.35 32.34 7.11
N VAL A 26 -26.03 32.34 8.40
CA VAL A 26 -25.90 33.58 9.16
C VAL A 26 -24.59 34.18 8.68
N PRO A 27 -24.62 35.28 7.90
CA PRO A 27 -23.41 36.00 7.59
C PRO A 27 -22.83 36.42 8.94
N ASP A 28 -21.56 36.11 9.21
CA ASP A 28 -20.82 36.43 10.45
C ASP A 28 -20.71 35.33 11.53
N GLN A 29 -21.09 34.08 11.24
CA GLN A 29 -20.77 32.95 12.12
C GLN A 29 -19.56 32.15 11.59
N ASP A 30 -18.50 32.05 12.40
CA ASP A 30 -17.37 31.15 12.14
C ASP A 30 -17.82 29.67 12.17
N GLY A 31 -17.11 28.84 11.42
CA GLY A 31 -17.15 27.38 11.58
C GLY A 31 -15.98 26.89 12.43
N TYR A 32 -16.01 25.63 12.83
CA TYR A 32 -14.99 25.02 13.67
C TYR A 32 -14.26 23.91 12.91
N LEU A 33 -12.93 23.87 13.00
CA LEU A 33 -12.11 22.77 12.49
C LEU A 33 -11.43 22.05 13.66
N VAL A 34 -11.62 20.75 13.74
CA VAL A 34 -10.92 19.86 14.67
C VAL A 34 -10.02 18.94 13.83
N VAL A 35 -8.73 18.92 14.14
CA VAL A 35 -7.77 18.06 13.44
C VAL A 35 -7.13 17.08 14.40
N ASP A 36 -7.31 15.80 14.11
CA ASP A 36 -6.56 14.72 14.73
C ASP A 36 -5.44 14.30 13.79
N VAL A 37 -4.22 14.21 14.32
CA VAL A 37 -3.04 13.82 13.56
C VAL A 37 -2.59 12.44 14.03
N THR A 38 -2.32 11.56 13.08
CA THR A 38 -1.70 10.26 13.33
C THR A 38 -0.57 10.00 12.34
N ILE A 39 0.34 9.10 12.69
CA ILE A 39 1.32 8.55 11.74
C ILE A 39 0.84 7.19 11.29
N GLU A 40 1.03 6.89 10.00
CA GLU A 40 0.89 5.55 9.45
C GLU A 40 1.83 4.58 10.21
N THR A 41 1.26 3.84 11.16
CA THR A 41 1.96 2.77 11.86
C THR A 41 1.93 1.52 10.99
N GLN A 42 3.09 1.08 10.54
CA GLN A 42 3.19 -0.17 9.80
C GLN A 42 3.01 -1.35 10.78
N PHE A 43 2.17 -2.33 10.42
CA PHE A 43 1.95 -3.54 11.22
C PHE A 43 3.28 -4.19 11.63
N GLY A 44 3.49 -4.41 12.93
CA GLY A 44 4.63 -5.15 13.47
C GLY A 44 5.90 -4.34 13.78
N VAL A 45 5.95 -3.04 13.46
CA VAL A 45 7.04 -2.16 13.90
C VAL A 45 6.63 -1.47 15.19
N ARG A 46 7.32 -1.79 16.29
CA ARG A 46 7.43 -0.83 17.41
C ARG A 46 8.29 0.32 16.88
N THR A 47 7.68 1.33 16.29
CA THR A 47 8.31 2.64 16.22
C THR A 47 8.65 3.01 17.67
N ARG A 48 9.88 3.46 17.93
CA ARG A 48 10.06 4.28 19.15
C ARG A 48 9.00 5.36 19.00
N SER A 49 8.05 5.42 19.92
CA SER A 49 7.00 6.44 19.90
C SER A 49 7.69 7.80 19.85
N THR A 50 7.87 8.35 18.66
CA THR A 50 8.27 9.73 18.46
C THR A 50 6.98 10.49 18.57
N SER A 51 6.86 11.25 19.66
CA SER A 51 5.70 12.09 19.87
C SER A 51 5.46 12.96 18.64
N LEU A 52 4.20 13.09 18.25
CA LEU A 52 3.81 13.98 17.16
C LEU A 52 3.91 15.44 17.55
N ASP A 53 4.00 15.72 18.86
CA ASP A 53 3.99 17.04 19.47
C ASP A 53 4.85 18.05 18.70
N ASN A 54 6.08 17.68 18.34
CA ASN A 54 7.04 18.56 17.68
C ASN A 54 6.87 18.68 16.16
N TYR A 55 5.91 17.98 15.55
CA TYR A 55 5.69 18.09 14.11
C TYR A 55 5.13 19.47 13.80
N SER A 56 5.62 20.07 12.73
CA SER A 56 5.10 21.34 12.21
C SER A 56 3.69 21.12 11.70
N PHE A 57 2.78 22.00 12.08
CA PHE A 57 1.38 22.05 11.65
C PHE A 57 1.14 23.38 10.94
N LEU A 58 0.71 23.29 9.67
CA LEU A 58 0.33 24.42 8.85
C LEU A 58 -1.16 24.35 8.53
N LEU A 59 -1.87 25.47 8.73
CA LEU A 59 -3.22 25.66 8.20
C LEU A 59 -3.21 26.81 7.20
N ILE A 60 -3.59 26.52 5.97
CA ILE A 60 -3.49 27.45 4.84
C ILE A 60 -4.89 27.66 4.27
N ARG A 61 -5.34 28.92 4.18
CA ARG A 61 -6.59 29.23 3.50
C ARG A 61 -6.37 29.16 1.99
N GLN A 62 -7.31 28.55 1.25
CA GLN A 62 -7.20 28.46 -0.20
C GLN A 62 -7.06 29.85 -0.84
N GLY A 63 -5.98 30.07 -1.60
CA GLY A 63 -5.69 31.35 -2.28
C GLY A 63 -5.27 32.50 -1.35
N GLY A 64 -4.97 32.23 -0.08
CA GLY A 64 -4.56 33.22 0.92
C GLY A 64 -3.32 32.81 1.71
N ASP A 65 -3.11 33.48 2.84
CA ASP A 65 -1.95 33.28 3.71
C ASP A 65 -2.03 31.99 4.56
N THR A 66 -0.86 31.60 5.08
CA THR A 66 -0.79 30.59 6.16
C THR A 66 -1.33 31.21 7.45
N LEU A 67 -2.45 30.67 7.93
CA LEU A 67 -3.16 31.18 9.11
C LEU A 67 -2.56 30.67 10.42
N TYR A 68 -2.08 29.44 10.41
CA TYR A 68 -1.41 28.83 11.55
C TYR A 68 -0.11 28.20 11.09
N ASN A 69 0.95 28.46 11.85
CA ASN A 69 2.25 27.82 11.73
C ASN A 69 2.75 27.54 13.15
N SER A 70 2.55 26.31 13.60
CA SER A 70 2.92 25.89 14.94
C SER A 70 3.22 24.38 15.00
N ASN A 71 3.03 23.77 16.16
CA ASN A 71 3.31 22.38 16.48
C ASN A 71 2.01 21.61 16.75
N VAL A 72 1.98 20.31 16.45
CA VAL A 72 0.78 19.46 16.62
C VAL A 72 0.27 19.46 18.06
N GLU A 73 1.14 19.54 19.07
CA GLU A 73 0.73 19.62 20.49
C GLU A 73 -0.18 20.82 20.80
N GLN A 74 -0.01 21.92 20.06
CA GLN A 74 -0.77 23.15 20.28
C GLN A 74 -2.14 23.10 19.58
N MET A 75 -2.34 22.14 18.69
CA MET A 75 -3.52 22.02 17.83
C MET A 75 -4.41 20.83 18.20
N THR A 76 -3.82 19.78 18.80
CA THR A 76 -4.53 18.53 19.10
C THR A 76 -5.62 18.76 20.15
N GLY A 77 -6.86 18.40 19.81
CA GLY A 77 -7.99 18.41 20.75
C GLY A 77 -8.66 19.76 21.01
N SER A 78 -8.25 20.84 20.32
CA SER A 78 -8.88 22.16 20.43
C SER A 78 -9.53 22.59 19.10
N PRO A 79 -10.84 22.89 19.07
CA PRO A 79 -11.50 23.37 17.87
C PRO A 79 -10.98 24.76 17.46
N LEU A 80 -10.62 24.91 16.19
CA LEU A 80 -10.19 26.18 15.59
C LEU A 80 -11.40 26.92 15.03
N SER A 81 -11.68 28.12 15.54
CA SER A 81 -12.67 29.03 14.96
C SER A 81 -12.12 29.65 13.68
N LEU A 82 -12.77 29.40 12.55
CA LEU A 82 -12.32 29.83 11.23
C LEU A 82 -13.48 30.41 10.43
N THR A 83 -13.21 31.43 9.63
CA THR A 83 -14.19 31.93 8.67
C THR A 83 -14.57 30.82 7.68
N PRO A 84 -15.82 30.73 7.20
CA PRO A 84 -16.22 29.72 6.23
C PRO A 84 -15.35 29.75 4.96
N GLY A 85 -14.99 28.56 4.45
CA GLY A 85 -14.16 28.41 3.26
C GLY A 85 -13.33 27.13 3.24
N ASN A 86 -12.48 27.01 2.22
CA ASN A 86 -11.61 25.87 2.02
C ASN A 86 -10.21 26.10 2.62
N TYR A 87 -9.72 25.08 3.32
CA TYR A 87 -8.44 25.06 3.98
C TYR A 87 -7.62 23.85 3.56
N THR A 88 -6.30 24.01 3.52
CA THR A 88 -5.33 22.92 3.42
C THR A 88 -4.61 22.80 4.76
N ILE A 89 -4.60 21.59 5.30
CA ILE A 89 -3.82 21.22 6.48
C ILE A 89 -2.59 20.47 6.00
N GLU A 90 -1.41 20.90 6.44
CA GLU A 90 -0.15 20.19 6.19
C GLU A 90 0.56 19.93 7.52
N VAL A 91 1.06 18.70 7.68
CA VAL A 91 1.83 18.32 8.87
C VAL A 91 3.10 17.60 8.45
N TYR A 92 4.22 17.96 9.07
CA TYR A 92 5.50 17.29 8.82
C TYR A 92 6.47 17.38 9.99
N ASN A 93 7.39 16.43 10.09
CA ASN A 93 8.35 16.40 11.21
C ASN A 93 9.48 17.42 11.06
N GLU A 94 10.09 17.50 9.89
CA GLU A 94 11.17 18.44 9.58
C GLU A 94 11.25 18.62 8.06
N ALA A 95 11.71 19.77 7.58
CA ALA A 95 11.97 19.94 6.16
C ALA A 95 13.09 18.99 5.69
N PHE A 96 12.84 18.28 4.60
CA PHE A 96 13.80 17.39 3.96
C PHE A 96 14.18 17.94 2.60
N THR A 97 15.35 18.59 2.51
CA THR A 97 15.80 19.32 1.31
C THR A 97 16.96 18.64 0.59
N VAL A 98 17.71 17.80 1.30
CA VAL A 98 18.86 17.05 0.78
C VAL A 98 18.92 15.66 1.44
N PRO A 99 19.51 14.65 0.79
CA PRO A 99 19.80 13.38 1.43
C PRO A 99 20.58 13.56 2.73
N ALA A 100 20.17 12.84 3.78
CA ALA A 100 20.76 12.98 5.11
C ALA A 100 20.64 11.68 5.91
N PHE A 101 21.64 11.40 6.75
CA PHE A 101 21.57 10.28 7.68
C PHE A 101 20.58 10.56 8.82
N ASP A 102 19.84 9.53 9.21
CA ASP A 102 18.92 9.49 10.35
C ASP A 102 17.82 10.56 10.30
N LYS A 103 17.42 10.95 9.08
CA LYS A 103 16.37 11.93 8.79
C LYS A 103 15.19 11.33 8.01
N PRO A 104 14.34 10.47 8.61
CA PRO A 104 13.07 10.13 7.99
C PRO A 104 12.22 11.40 7.83
N TYR A 105 11.50 11.50 6.72
CA TYR A 105 10.61 12.61 6.43
C TYR A 105 9.18 12.10 6.42
N TYR A 106 8.39 12.54 7.40
CA TYR A 106 6.98 12.24 7.49
C TYR A 106 6.18 13.47 7.08
N TYR A 107 5.20 13.28 6.21
CA TYR A 107 4.34 14.35 5.71
C TYR A 107 2.90 13.86 5.57
N GLY A 108 1.95 14.73 5.87
CA GLY A 108 0.53 14.53 5.66
C GLY A 108 -0.10 15.81 5.11
N ARG A 109 -1.00 15.68 4.14
CA ARG A 109 -1.77 16.79 3.60
C ARG A 109 -3.23 16.39 3.40
N GLN A 110 -4.14 17.27 3.80
CA GLN A 110 -5.58 17.12 3.57
C GLN A 110 -6.25 18.46 3.39
N THR A 111 -7.33 18.48 2.61
CA THR A 111 -8.20 19.65 2.45
C THR A 111 -9.46 19.50 3.28
N ALA A 112 -9.95 20.60 3.84
CA ALA A 112 -11.18 20.66 4.62
C ALA A 112 -12.03 21.88 4.19
N GLU A 113 -13.34 21.67 4.08
CA GLU A 113 -14.31 22.74 3.88
C GLU A 113 -14.93 23.08 5.24
N VAL A 114 -14.77 24.32 5.68
CA VAL A 114 -15.36 24.84 6.91
C VAL A 114 -16.64 25.58 6.55
N VAL A 115 -17.76 25.16 7.15
CA VAL A 115 -19.08 25.73 6.95
C VAL A 115 -19.47 26.55 8.19
N ALA A 116 -20.17 27.66 7.99
CA ALA A 116 -20.61 28.56 9.06
C ALA A 116 -21.43 27.82 10.12
N GLY A 117 -21.03 27.93 11.38
CA GLY A 117 -21.75 27.32 12.51
C GLY A 117 -21.64 25.79 12.63
N GLU A 118 -20.89 25.14 11.74
CA GLU A 118 -20.67 23.68 11.77
C GLU A 118 -19.27 23.31 12.28
N SER A 119 -19.11 22.07 12.73
CA SER A 119 -17.82 21.47 13.09
C SER A 119 -17.37 20.51 11.99
N CYS A 120 -16.17 20.73 11.46
CA CYS A 120 -15.47 19.84 10.54
C CYS A 120 -14.40 19.06 11.30
N GLU A 121 -14.47 17.73 11.28
CA GLU A 121 -13.47 16.85 11.89
C GLU A 121 -12.60 16.22 10.80
N VAL A 122 -11.27 16.33 10.96
CA VAL A 122 -10.28 15.79 10.02
C VAL A 122 -9.33 14.87 10.74
N LEU A 123 -9.26 13.61 10.27
CA LEU A 123 -8.18 12.69 10.64
C LEU A 123 -7.08 12.73 9.58
N LEU A 124 -5.96 13.39 9.89
CA LEU A 124 -4.80 13.50 9.03
C LEU A 124 -3.78 12.40 9.33
N VAL A 125 -3.47 11.57 8.33
CA VAL A 125 -2.47 10.49 8.44
C VAL A 125 -1.16 10.91 7.77
N CYS A 126 -0.12 11.15 8.57
CA CYS A 126 1.25 11.40 8.10
C CYS A 126 1.92 10.10 7.65
N LYS A 127 2.61 10.13 6.51
CA LYS A 127 3.30 8.98 5.91
C LYS A 127 4.76 9.32 5.63
N GLN A 128 5.64 8.33 5.61
CA GLN A 128 7.04 8.57 5.30
C GLN A 128 7.20 8.82 3.79
N GLU A 129 7.60 10.03 3.39
CA GLU A 129 7.71 10.40 1.97
C GLU A 129 9.09 10.15 1.38
N ASN A 130 10.12 9.96 2.21
CA ASN A 130 11.47 9.62 1.75
C ASN A 130 11.78 8.12 1.87
N ALA A 131 12.77 7.66 1.11
CA ALA A 131 13.28 6.30 1.15
C ALA A 131 14.47 6.22 2.12
N GLY A 132 14.52 5.20 2.97
CA GLY A 132 15.71 4.90 3.76
C GLY A 132 16.62 3.95 3.02
N VAL A 133 17.92 4.13 3.15
CA VAL A 133 18.97 3.32 2.55
C VAL A 133 20.03 3.03 3.60
N ARG A 134 20.50 1.80 3.69
CA ARG A 134 21.73 1.46 4.41
C ARG A 134 22.66 0.64 3.52
N VAL A 135 23.94 0.68 3.83
CA VAL A 135 24.94 -0.15 3.16
C VAL A 135 25.61 -1.02 4.22
N VAL A 136 25.71 -2.31 3.93
CA VAL A 136 26.35 -3.30 4.78
C VAL A 136 27.52 -3.87 4.01
N PHE A 137 28.72 -3.78 4.57
CA PHE A 137 29.91 -4.41 4.01
C PHE A 137 30.10 -5.75 4.72
N SER A 138 30.25 -6.84 3.96
CA SER A 138 30.43 -8.16 4.57
C SER A 138 31.78 -8.25 5.30
N GLU A 139 31.90 -9.18 6.26
CA GLU A 139 33.16 -9.42 6.95
C GLU A 139 34.27 -9.85 5.95
N ALA A 140 33.91 -10.67 4.96
CA ALA A 140 34.85 -11.10 3.92
C ALA A 140 35.34 -9.94 3.05
N PHE A 141 34.44 -9.04 2.63
CA PHE A 141 34.80 -7.83 1.90
C PHE A 141 35.68 -6.91 2.74
N SER A 142 35.31 -6.71 3.99
CA SER A 142 36.03 -5.85 4.93
C SER A 142 37.42 -6.40 5.29
N ALA A 143 37.63 -7.71 5.19
CA ALA A 143 38.94 -8.33 5.36
C ALA A 143 39.82 -8.23 4.10
N GLN A 144 39.20 -8.06 2.92
CA GLN A 144 39.89 -8.00 1.64
C GLN A 144 40.42 -6.60 1.31
N PHE A 145 39.72 -5.53 1.74
CA PHE A 145 40.05 -4.15 1.40
C PHE A 145 40.36 -3.31 2.64
N THR A 146 41.40 -2.46 2.56
CA THR A 146 41.85 -1.63 3.70
C THR A 146 41.01 -0.38 3.87
N THR A 147 40.58 0.21 2.75
CA THR A 147 39.76 1.41 2.68
C THR A 147 38.63 1.16 1.70
N PHE A 148 37.39 1.43 2.10
CA PHE A 148 36.24 1.27 1.23
C PHE A 148 35.11 2.19 1.61
N SER A 149 34.34 2.60 0.60
CA SER A 149 33.10 3.35 0.79
C SER A 149 32.17 3.19 -0.40
N MET A 150 30.87 3.35 -0.16
CA MET A 150 29.83 3.40 -1.17
C MET A 150 29.26 4.82 -1.20
N ASN A 151 29.50 5.56 -2.28
CA ASN A 151 28.80 6.81 -2.50
C ASN A 151 27.45 6.52 -3.15
N ILE A 152 26.37 7.03 -2.57
CA ILE A 152 25.03 6.95 -3.14
C ILE A 152 24.58 8.36 -3.44
N SER A 153 24.41 8.67 -4.72
CA SER A 153 23.87 9.94 -5.20
C SER A 153 22.40 9.80 -5.59
N GLY A 154 21.63 10.86 -5.42
CA GLY A 154 20.23 10.93 -5.83
C GLY A 154 19.80 12.37 -5.99
N THR A 155 18.50 12.60 -6.13
CA THR A 155 17.94 13.96 -6.16
C THR A 155 18.39 14.74 -4.93
N GLY A 156 18.89 15.97 -5.13
CA GLY A 156 19.26 16.88 -4.05
C GLY A 156 20.63 16.63 -3.40
N GLY A 157 21.34 15.53 -3.66
CA GLY A 157 22.68 15.31 -3.13
C GLY A 157 23.13 13.85 -3.07
N SER A 158 24.17 13.58 -2.28
CA SER A 158 24.71 12.24 -2.08
C SER A 158 25.11 11.99 -0.63
N LEU A 159 25.16 10.72 -0.24
CA LEU A 159 25.70 10.26 1.04
C LEU A 159 26.81 9.24 0.80
N ASN A 160 27.85 9.32 1.61
CA ASN A 160 28.94 8.34 1.60
C ASN A 160 28.76 7.35 2.76
N PHE A 161 28.72 6.07 2.44
CA PHE A 161 28.62 4.99 3.41
C PHE A 161 29.97 4.28 3.54
N ASP A 162 30.47 4.17 4.75
CA ASP A 162 31.71 3.48 5.09
C ASP A 162 31.54 2.68 6.41
N SER A 163 32.64 2.15 6.93
CA SER A 163 32.68 1.38 8.18
C SER A 163 32.11 2.11 9.41
N THR A 164 32.07 3.45 9.41
CA THR A 164 31.53 4.26 10.49
C THR A 164 30.01 4.45 10.41
N THR A 165 29.41 4.15 9.26
CA THR A 165 27.98 4.36 8.97
C THR A 165 27.14 3.08 9.01
N ASN A 166 27.73 1.94 9.37
CA ASN A 166 27.11 0.60 9.32
C ASN A 166 25.76 0.48 10.09
N ASN A 167 25.54 1.33 11.10
CA ASN A 167 24.33 1.34 11.93
C ASN A 167 23.36 2.49 11.59
N ARG A 168 23.64 3.26 10.54
CA ARG A 168 22.88 4.46 10.17
C ARG A 168 22.05 4.21 8.92
N TRP A 169 20.90 4.89 8.86
CA TRP A 169 20.08 4.94 7.66
C TRP A 169 20.31 6.27 6.96
N GLY A 170 20.76 6.26 5.71
CA GLY A 170 20.75 7.42 4.83
C GLY A 170 19.38 7.56 4.18
N TYR A 171 18.74 8.71 4.29
CA TYR A 171 17.45 8.95 3.67
C TYR A 171 17.63 9.74 2.38
N PHE A 172 16.85 9.40 1.35
CA PHE A 172 16.89 9.97 0.00
C PHE A 172 15.47 10.28 -0.49
N PHE A 173 15.34 11.27 -1.38
CA PHE A 173 14.10 11.46 -2.11
C PHE A 173 13.79 10.22 -2.97
N PRO A 174 12.51 9.86 -3.14
CA PRO A 174 12.11 8.80 -4.07
C PRO A 174 12.57 9.10 -5.50
N GLY A 175 12.95 8.07 -6.23
CA GLY A 175 13.42 8.15 -7.61
C GLY A 175 14.75 7.43 -7.84
N PRO A 176 15.47 7.78 -8.93
CA PRO A 176 16.74 7.16 -9.26
C PRO A 176 17.83 7.54 -8.24
N ILE A 177 18.63 6.56 -7.86
CA ILE A 177 19.88 6.73 -7.13
C ILE A 177 21.01 5.98 -7.85
N SER A 178 22.21 6.54 -7.79
CA SER A 178 23.40 5.97 -8.40
C SER A 178 24.42 5.59 -7.33
N LEU A 179 24.83 4.33 -7.31
CA LEU A 179 25.73 3.74 -6.32
C LEU A 179 27.11 3.56 -6.93
N THR A 180 28.14 4.13 -6.31
CA THR A 180 29.55 3.98 -6.73
C THR A 180 30.37 3.44 -5.57
N LEU A 181 30.87 2.22 -5.70
CA LEU A 181 31.78 1.60 -4.73
C LEU A 181 33.20 2.09 -5.01
N THR A 182 33.91 2.52 -3.97
CA THR A 182 35.36 2.76 -4.04
C THR A 182 36.05 1.90 -3.00
N ALA A 183 37.00 1.09 -3.43
CA ALA A 183 37.79 0.19 -2.58
C ALA A 183 39.28 0.31 -2.92
N ASP A 184 40.12 0.58 -1.92
CA ASP A 184 41.57 0.77 -2.04
C ASP A 184 41.99 1.69 -3.21
N GLY A 185 41.24 2.78 -3.39
CA GLY A 185 41.47 3.80 -4.41
C GLY A 185 40.91 3.46 -5.80
N SER A 186 40.32 2.29 -6.00
CA SER A 186 39.65 1.89 -7.24
C SER A 186 38.15 2.06 -7.14
N SER A 187 37.53 2.72 -8.11
CA SER A 187 36.08 2.92 -8.17
C SER A 187 35.42 1.99 -9.17
N SER A 188 34.24 1.47 -8.81
CA SER A 188 33.36 0.75 -9.73
C SER A 188 32.68 1.71 -10.69
N ASP A 189 32.14 1.18 -11.78
CA ASP A 189 31.16 1.93 -12.56
C ASP A 189 29.90 2.20 -11.71
N PRO A 190 29.20 3.33 -11.94
CA PRO A 190 27.98 3.64 -11.22
C PRO A 190 26.86 2.65 -11.52
N VAL A 191 26.18 2.23 -10.46
CA VAL A 191 25.08 1.28 -10.52
C VAL A 191 23.77 2.00 -10.17
N GLU A 192 22.89 2.13 -11.15
CA GLU A 192 21.60 2.81 -10.98
C GLU A 192 20.57 1.92 -10.29
N ARG A 193 19.80 2.50 -9.37
CA ARG A 193 18.68 1.87 -8.65
C ARG A 193 17.51 2.84 -8.53
N GLN A 194 16.31 2.30 -8.35
CA GLN A 194 15.11 3.08 -8.04
C GLN A 194 14.73 2.85 -6.58
N VAL A 195 14.51 3.93 -5.85
CA VAL A 195 14.00 3.89 -4.47
C VAL A 195 12.65 4.58 -4.38
N GLN A 196 11.76 4.03 -3.58
CA GLN A 196 10.38 4.50 -3.46
C GLN A 196 10.14 5.05 -2.05
N ALA A 197 9.22 6.02 -1.94
CA ALA A 197 8.77 6.55 -0.65
C ALA A 197 8.36 5.42 0.28
N LYS A 198 8.59 5.59 1.60
CA LYS A 198 8.27 4.62 2.67
C LYS A 198 9.15 3.36 2.72
N TYR A 199 9.89 3.04 1.66
CA TYR A 199 10.70 1.82 1.64
C TYR A 199 12.08 2.04 2.27
N MET A 200 12.59 0.97 2.88
CA MET A 200 13.89 0.92 3.57
C MET A 200 14.78 -0.12 2.88
N TYR A 201 15.76 0.34 2.10
CA TYR A 201 16.66 -0.49 1.30
C TYR A 201 17.97 -0.75 2.01
N SER A 202 18.53 -1.92 1.79
CA SER A 202 19.85 -2.27 2.29
C SER A 202 20.65 -2.81 1.12
N PHE A 203 21.86 -2.31 0.95
CA PHE A 203 22.79 -2.76 -0.07
C PHE A 203 23.91 -3.53 0.61
N LEU A 204 24.06 -4.81 0.30
CA LEU A 204 25.17 -5.62 0.80
C LEU A 204 26.30 -5.62 -0.22
N VAL A 205 27.50 -5.41 0.28
CA VAL A 205 28.73 -5.44 -0.51
C VAL A 205 29.50 -6.70 -0.09
N GLU A 206 29.66 -7.63 -1.02
CA GLU A 206 30.32 -8.93 -0.77
C GLU A 206 31.66 -9.03 -1.50
N GLY A 207 32.61 -9.79 -0.94
CA GLY A 207 33.85 -10.15 -1.61
C GLY A 207 33.61 -11.28 -2.62
N THR A 208 34.25 -11.22 -3.79
CA THR A 208 34.11 -12.24 -4.85
C THR A 208 34.86 -13.54 -4.51
N GLY A 209 34.26 -14.69 -4.83
CA GLY A 209 34.94 -15.99 -4.81
C GLY A 209 35.94 -16.12 -5.97
N GLY A 210 37.14 -16.64 -5.70
CA GLY A 210 38.23 -16.67 -6.66
C GLY A 210 38.07 -17.70 -7.79
N THR A 211 38.25 -17.25 -9.04
CA THR A 211 39.06 -17.87 -10.10
C THR A 211 39.34 -16.83 -11.19
N GLN A 212 40.46 -16.99 -11.90
CA GLN A 212 40.96 -16.15 -12.99
C GLN A 212 39.91 -15.82 -14.05
N ASP A 213 39.45 -14.57 -14.09
CA ASP A 213 39.15 -13.74 -15.27
C ASP A 213 38.45 -12.48 -14.76
N ASN A 214 39.08 -11.31 -14.91
CA ASN A 214 38.59 -9.96 -14.53
C ASN A 214 37.25 -9.93 -13.79
N VAL A 215 37.28 -10.04 -12.46
CA VAL A 215 36.07 -10.15 -11.63
C VAL A 215 35.79 -8.79 -11.00
N GLU A 216 34.73 -8.14 -11.47
CA GLU A 216 34.15 -6.94 -10.83
C GLU A 216 33.51 -7.29 -9.47
N PRO A 217 33.51 -6.36 -8.49
CA PRO A 217 32.82 -6.55 -7.22
C PRO A 217 31.31 -6.79 -7.44
N VAL A 218 30.75 -7.81 -6.78
CA VAL A 218 29.32 -8.11 -6.82
C VAL A 218 28.62 -7.29 -5.73
N ILE A 219 27.78 -6.33 -6.13
CA ILE A 219 26.87 -5.62 -5.21
C ILE A 219 25.61 -6.45 -5.08
N THR A 220 25.49 -7.21 -3.99
CA THR A 220 24.29 -7.95 -3.63
C THR A 220 23.33 -7.01 -2.91
N VAL A 221 22.24 -6.57 -3.55
CA VAL A 221 21.22 -5.82 -2.81
C VAL A 221 20.65 -6.75 -1.73
N SER A 222 20.54 -6.30 -0.49
CA SER A 222 19.84 -7.04 0.56
C SER A 222 19.08 -6.12 1.53
N VAL A 223 18.03 -5.37 1.09
CA VAL A 223 16.84 -4.87 1.88
C VAL A 223 16.80 -5.38 3.33
N ASP A 224 16.76 -4.53 4.36
CA ASP A 224 16.78 -5.08 5.72
C ASP A 224 15.46 -5.74 6.03
N THR A 225 15.55 -7.03 6.26
CA THR A 225 14.43 -7.91 6.19
C THR A 225 13.64 -7.93 7.51
N VAL A 226 14.28 -7.51 8.60
CA VAL A 226 13.67 -7.42 9.93
C VAL A 226 12.82 -6.15 10.11
N ARG A 227 12.75 -5.26 9.10
CA ARG A 227 11.81 -4.12 8.98
C ARG A 227 11.10 -4.05 7.61
N ASN A 228 10.81 -5.23 7.06
CA ASN A 228 10.18 -5.60 5.78
C ASN A 228 11.14 -6.08 4.69
N TRP A 229 10.81 -7.26 4.16
CA TRP A 229 11.70 -8.25 3.57
C TRP A 229 12.13 -7.96 2.08
N ILE A 230 13.44 -8.12 1.78
CA ILE A 230 14.23 -8.25 0.51
C ILE A 230 13.73 -9.30 -0.49
N THR A 231 14.11 -9.41 -1.78
CA THR A 231 15.17 -8.86 -2.66
C THR A 231 14.72 -9.07 -4.11
N SER A 232 15.07 -8.16 -5.01
CA SER A 232 15.03 -8.35 -6.45
C SER A 232 16.18 -9.24 -6.94
N LEU A 233 15.88 -10.19 -7.82
CA LEU A 233 16.84 -10.74 -8.79
C LEU A 233 16.70 -9.99 -10.11
N TRP A 234 17.86 -9.57 -10.60
CA TRP A 234 18.27 -9.16 -11.95
C TRP A 234 17.22 -9.34 -13.07
N ASN A 235 16.83 -8.21 -13.68
CA ASN A 235 15.87 -8.06 -14.78
C ASN A 235 14.39 -8.25 -14.42
N ASP A 236 13.73 -7.16 -14.03
CA ASP A 236 12.39 -6.93 -14.57
C ASP A 236 12.12 -5.43 -14.70
N VAL A 237 11.64 -5.08 -15.88
CA VAL A 237 11.09 -3.77 -16.20
C VAL A 237 9.75 -3.71 -15.46
N ASP A 238 9.52 -2.64 -14.68
CA ASP A 238 8.28 -2.41 -13.92
C ASP A 238 8.16 -3.18 -12.56
N GLY A 239 8.93 -2.71 -11.57
CA GLY A 239 9.20 -3.39 -10.29
C GLY A 239 8.08 -3.38 -9.23
N THR A 240 6.99 -4.12 -9.47
CA THR A 240 6.27 -4.81 -8.39
C THR A 240 6.15 -6.28 -8.80
N VAL A 241 6.83 -7.23 -8.13
CA VAL A 241 6.53 -8.65 -8.36
C VAL A 241 5.21 -8.96 -7.66
N ARG A 242 4.12 -8.60 -8.33
CA ARG A 242 2.76 -8.78 -7.86
C ARG A 242 2.48 -10.28 -7.70
N GLY A 243 1.66 -10.62 -6.72
CA GLY A 243 1.12 -11.95 -6.50
C GLY A 243 2.00 -12.94 -5.72
N LEU A 244 3.18 -12.57 -5.22
CA LEU A 244 3.97 -13.52 -4.40
C LEU A 244 3.59 -13.53 -2.92
N THR A 245 2.96 -12.46 -2.44
CA THR A 245 2.41 -12.35 -1.09
C THR A 245 0.94 -11.97 -1.13
N LYS A 246 0.23 -12.12 -0.01
CA LYS A 246 -1.18 -11.71 0.10
C LYS A 246 -1.35 -10.22 -0.18
N GLU A 247 -0.44 -9.40 0.34
CA GLU A 247 -0.45 -7.93 0.26
C GLU A 247 -0.16 -7.43 -1.14
N THR A 248 0.54 -8.23 -1.94
CA THR A 248 0.86 -7.93 -3.34
C THR A 248 -0.06 -8.67 -4.31
N ALA A 249 -1.11 -9.33 -3.82
CA ALA A 249 -2.01 -10.14 -4.63
C ALA A 249 -2.52 -9.39 -5.86
N TYR A 250 -2.60 -10.08 -6.99
CA TYR A 250 -3.21 -9.52 -8.19
C TYR A 250 -4.69 -9.25 -7.95
N THR A 251 -5.16 -8.09 -8.41
CA THR A 251 -6.60 -7.88 -8.64
C THR A 251 -7.11 -8.89 -9.67
N ILE A 252 -8.41 -9.09 -9.77
CA ILE A 252 -8.98 -10.01 -10.74
C ILE A 252 -8.73 -9.55 -12.17
N ALA A 253 -8.85 -8.25 -12.45
CA ALA A 253 -8.52 -7.70 -13.76
C ALA A 253 -7.06 -8.00 -14.17
N GLU A 254 -6.10 -7.84 -13.26
CA GLU A 254 -4.69 -8.11 -13.53
C GLU A 254 -4.39 -9.61 -13.62
N ALA A 255 -4.97 -10.44 -12.74
CA ALA A 255 -4.76 -11.89 -12.75
C ALA A 255 -5.20 -12.51 -14.09
N ARG A 256 -6.23 -11.95 -14.72
CA ARG A 256 -6.74 -12.37 -16.04
C ARG A 256 -5.76 -12.11 -17.17
N THR A 257 -4.79 -11.22 -17.02
CA THR A 257 -3.78 -10.95 -18.05
C THR A 257 -2.51 -11.80 -17.89
N LEU A 258 -2.41 -12.59 -16.82
CA LEU A 258 -1.23 -13.41 -16.55
C LEU A 258 -1.17 -14.65 -17.45
N PRO A 259 0.05 -15.10 -17.80
CA PRO A 259 0.22 -16.39 -18.45
C PRO A 259 -0.21 -17.53 -17.51
N GLY A 260 -0.70 -18.63 -18.08
CA GLY A 260 -1.00 -19.85 -17.33
C GLY A 260 0.27 -20.59 -16.90
N GLY A 261 0.22 -21.27 -15.76
CA GLY A 261 1.30 -22.11 -15.24
C GLY A 261 2.15 -21.46 -14.14
N LEU A 262 1.92 -20.20 -13.81
CA LEU A 262 2.62 -19.52 -12.71
C LEU A 262 2.12 -20.07 -11.38
N SER A 263 3.02 -20.65 -10.59
CA SER A 263 2.68 -21.28 -9.31
C SER A 263 2.89 -20.36 -8.12
N ASN A 264 2.13 -20.60 -7.05
CA ASN A 264 2.19 -19.84 -5.79
C ASN A 264 1.81 -18.36 -5.93
N ILE A 265 0.90 -18.05 -6.87
CA ILE A 265 0.40 -16.71 -7.13
C ILE A 265 -0.85 -16.43 -6.30
N TRP A 266 -0.84 -15.31 -5.59
CA TRP A 266 -1.96 -14.72 -4.87
C TRP A 266 -2.81 -13.85 -5.77
N VAL A 267 -4.12 -14.07 -5.69
CA VAL A 267 -5.15 -13.21 -6.30
C VAL A 267 -6.13 -12.74 -5.22
N CYS A 268 -6.74 -11.59 -5.42
CA CYS A 268 -7.71 -10.99 -4.50
C CYS A 268 -8.96 -10.57 -5.27
N GLY A 269 -10.14 -10.98 -4.79
CA GLY A 269 -11.42 -10.58 -5.37
C GLY A 269 -12.59 -10.87 -4.44
N TYR A 270 -13.73 -10.27 -4.75
CA TYR A 270 -15.02 -10.58 -4.14
C TYR A 270 -15.55 -11.90 -4.69
N ILE A 271 -16.16 -12.71 -3.82
CA ILE A 271 -16.88 -13.91 -4.24
C ILE A 271 -18.21 -13.46 -4.85
N VAL A 272 -18.33 -13.56 -6.18
CA VAL A 272 -19.53 -13.11 -6.92
C VAL A 272 -20.45 -14.26 -7.32
N GLY A 273 -20.09 -15.49 -7.00
CA GLY A 273 -20.90 -16.69 -7.28
C GLY A 273 -20.03 -17.89 -7.59
N CYS A 274 -20.48 -18.74 -8.53
CA CYS A 274 -19.76 -19.97 -8.89
C CYS A 274 -19.88 -20.37 -10.38
N TYR A 275 -19.17 -21.44 -10.73
CA TYR A 275 -19.20 -22.08 -12.05
C TYR A 275 -19.52 -23.57 -11.93
N SER A 276 -20.38 -24.10 -12.81
CA SER A 276 -20.69 -25.54 -12.84
C SER A 276 -20.07 -26.30 -14.00
N THR A 277 -20.05 -25.70 -15.18
CA THR A 277 -19.52 -26.28 -16.41
C THR A 277 -18.97 -25.17 -17.29
N THR A 278 -18.13 -25.52 -18.27
CA THR A 278 -17.57 -24.56 -19.21
C THR A 278 -18.70 -23.73 -19.83
N GLY A 279 -18.61 -22.42 -19.72
CA GLY A 279 -19.67 -21.54 -20.23
C GLY A 279 -20.65 -21.04 -19.18
N LYS A 280 -20.88 -21.77 -18.08
CA LYS A 280 -21.96 -21.52 -17.12
C LYS A 280 -21.46 -20.85 -15.84
N PHE A 281 -21.64 -19.54 -15.79
CA PHE A 281 -21.43 -18.68 -14.63
C PHE A 281 -22.77 -18.38 -13.95
N PHE A 282 -22.83 -18.44 -12.62
CA PHE A 282 -24.01 -18.06 -11.83
C PHE A 282 -23.64 -16.90 -10.90
N PHE A 283 -23.99 -15.68 -11.30
CA PHE A 283 -23.85 -14.51 -10.43
C PHE A 283 -24.81 -14.61 -9.25
N GLY A 284 -24.30 -14.39 -8.03
CA GLY A 284 -25.06 -14.59 -6.80
C GLY A 284 -25.38 -16.06 -6.47
N GLY A 285 -24.93 -17.00 -7.32
CA GLY A 285 -25.34 -18.39 -7.27
C GLY A 285 -24.49 -19.25 -6.33
N THR A 286 -25.11 -20.30 -5.80
CA THR A 286 -24.54 -21.26 -4.83
C THR A 286 -24.67 -22.70 -5.32
N GLU A 287 -24.58 -22.94 -6.63
CA GLU A 287 -24.92 -24.22 -7.26
C GLU A 287 -23.81 -25.28 -7.11
N THR A 288 -22.56 -24.88 -6.82
CA THR A 288 -21.43 -25.80 -6.80
C THR A 288 -20.49 -25.63 -5.62
N TYR A 289 -20.03 -26.77 -5.10
CA TYR A 289 -19.02 -26.84 -4.05
C TYR A 289 -17.59 -26.59 -4.57
N THR A 290 -17.36 -26.81 -5.86
CA THR A 290 -16.01 -27.11 -6.38
C THR A 290 -15.35 -25.95 -7.08
N ASN A 291 -16.09 -24.86 -7.38
CA ASN A 291 -15.55 -23.72 -8.10
C ASN A 291 -16.17 -22.41 -7.61
N LEU A 292 -15.35 -21.37 -7.50
CA LEU A 292 -15.79 -20.00 -7.23
C LEU A 292 -15.65 -19.12 -8.46
N ALA A 293 -16.43 -18.05 -8.48
CA ALA A 293 -16.20 -16.91 -9.35
C ALA A 293 -15.75 -15.72 -8.51
N LEU A 294 -14.57 -15.18 -8.80
CA LEU A 294 -14.07 -13.95 -8.19
C LEU A 294 -14.17 -12.76 -9.15
N ALA A 295 -14.37 -11.55 -8.62
CA ALA A 295 -14.31 -10.30 -9.38
C ALA A 295 -13.75 -9.14 -8.52
N ASP A 296 -13.37 -8.03 -9.15
CA ASP A 296 -12.88 -6.84 -8.41
C ASP A 296 -14.00 -6.08 -7.70
N SER A 297 -15.25 -6.23 -8.15
CA SER A 297 -16.45 -5.70 -7.51
C SER A 297 -17.40 -6.83 -7.12
N ASN A 298 -18.10 -6.69 -5.99
CA ASN A 298 -19.12 -7.63 -5.55
C ASN A 298 -20.43 -7.56 -6.36
N THR A 299 -20.56 -6.62 -7.30
CA THR A 299 -21.74 -6.48 -8.19
C THR A 299 -21.43 -6.86 -9.65
N GLU A 300 -20.34 -7.55 -9.92
CA GLU A 300 -19.91 -7.86 -11.29
C GLU A 300 -20.70 -9.06 -11.87
N GLU A 301 -21.62 -8.77 -12.78
CA GLU A 301 -22.46 -9.77 -13.48
C GLU A 301 -21.83 -10.22 -14.82
N ASP A 302 -20.86 -9.48 -15.36
CA ASP A 302 -20.23 -9.83 -16.63
C ASP A 302 -19.23 -10.95 -16.43
N LYS A 303 -19.61 -12.16 -16.86
CA LYS A 303 -18.77 -13.36 -16.89
C LYS A 303 -17.38 -13.10 -17.47
N THR A 304 -17.23 -12.20 -18.45
CA THR A 304 -15.92 -11.99 -19.06
C THR A 304 -14.94 -11.32 -18.09
N LYS A 305 -15.42 -10.62 -17.07
CA LYS A 305 -14.61 -9.90 -16.08
C LYS A 305 -14.36 -10.67 -14.78
N THR A 306 -14.89 -11.88 -14.66
CA THR A 306 -14.71 -12.74 -13.50
C THR A 306 -13.54 -13.70 -13.69
N TYR A 307 -13.10 -14.32 -12.59
CA TYR A 307 -11.97 -15.24 -12.53
C TYR A 307 -12.36 -16.53 -11.81
N PRO A 308 -12.46 -17.67 -12.52
CA PRO A 308 -12.80 -18.94 -11.91
C PRO A 308 -11.65 -19.48 -11.05
N VAL A 309 -11.99 -19.98 -9.86
CA VAL A 309 -11.04 -20.60 -8.92
C VAL A 309 -11.49 -22.02 -8.59
N GLU A 310 -10.59 -22.98 -8.75
CA GLU A 310 -10.80 -24.37 -8.35
C GLU A 310 -10.77 -24.49 -6.84
N LEU A 311 -11.71 -25.23 -6.26
CA LEU A 311 -11.68 -25.66 -4.87
C LEU A 311 -11.57 -27.19 -4.85
N PRO A 312 -10.37 -27.79 -4.72
CA PRO A 312 -10.22 -29.24 -4.58
C PRO A 312 -10.73 -29.72 -3.21
N ILE A 313 -10.98 -31.02 -3.06
CA ILE A 313 -11.47 -31.56 -1.78
C ILE A 313 -10.46 -31.27 -0.64
N GLY A 314 -10.95 -30.81 0.51
CA GLY A 314 -10.14 -30.48 1.68
C GLY A 314 -10.44 -29.10 2.25
N ALA A 315 -9.62 -28.68 3.22
CA ALA A 315 -9.91 -27.55 4.12
C ALA A 315 -10.25 -26.22 3.43
N ILE A 316 -9.62 -25.92 2.27
CA ILE A 316 -9.92 -24.70 1.52
C ILE A 316 -11.34 -24.74 0.93
N ARG A 317 -11.76 -25.88 0.35
CA ARG A 317 -13.15 -26.05 -0.12
C ARG A 317 -14.12 -26.00 1.05
N ASP A 318 -13.82 -26.71 2.12
CA ASP A 318 -14.69 -26.79 3.30
C ASP A 318 -14.92 -25.39 3.90
N SER A 319 -13.97 -24.47 3.73
CA SER A 319 -14.05 -23.10 4.25
C SER A 319 -14.64 -22.07 3.27
N LEU A 320 -14.50 -22.27 1.96
CA LEU A 320 -14.84 -21.25 0.96
C LEU A 320 -16.00 -21.60 0.03
N ASN A 321 -16.47 -22.85 0.02
CA ASN A 321 -17.51 -23.24 -0.91
C ASN A 321 -18.83 -22.47 -0.68
N VAL A 322 -19.47 -22.04 -1.76
CA VAL A 322 -20.64 -21.15 -1.67
C VAL A 322 -21.95 -21.89 -1.37
N VAL A 323 -21.98 -23.21 -1.48
CA VAL A 323 -23.18 -24.00 -1.16
C VAL A 323 -23.39 -24.01 0.35
N ASP A 324 -22.34 -24.30 1.12
CA ASP A 324 -22.38 -24.30 2.58
C ASP A 324 -22.23 -22.88 3.15
N HIS A 325 -21.52 -22.00 2.44
CA HIS A 325 -21.24 -20.62 2.87
C HIS A 325 -21.87 -19.55 1.98
N ALA A 326 -23.17 -19.70 1.70
CA ALA A 326 -23.92 -18.77 0.86
C ALA A 326 -23.83 -17.29 1.30
N ALA A 327 -23.62 -17.04 2.59
CA ALA A 327 -23.49 -15.70 3.17
C ALA A 327 -22.26 -14.90 2.67
N TYR A 328 -21.28 -15.56 2.05
CA TYR A 328 -20.09 -14.90 1.51
C TYR A 328 -20.31 -14.31 0.12
N VAL A 329 -21.30 -14.80 -0.62
CA VAL A 329 -21.57 -14.43 -2.00
C VAL A 329 -22.08 -12.98 -2.05
N LEU A 330 -21.46 -12.14 -2.89
CA LEU A 330 -21.67 -10.69 -3.03
C LEU A 330 -21.29 -9.86 -1.80
N VAL A 331 -20.64 -10.45 -0.79
CA VAL A 331 -20.27 -9.77 0.46
C VAL A 331 -18.77 -9.84 0.72
N SER A 332 -18.21 -11.05 0.70
CA SER A 332 -16.85 -11.28 1.17
C SER A 332 -15.82 -11.12 0.06
N LYS A 333 -14.73 -10.42 0.40
CA LYS A 333 -13.48 -10.41 -0.37
C LYS A 333 -12.57 -11.51 0.15
N VAL A 334 -11.84 -12.18 -0.73
CA VAL A 334 -10.95 -13.28 -0.37
C VAL A 334 -9.66 -13.20 -1.15
N TRP A 335 -8.57 -13.61 -0.49
CA TRP A 335 -7.26 -13.82 -1.07
C TRP A 335 -7.02 -15.31 -1.21
N ILE A 336 -6.60 -15.77 -2.39
CA ILE A 336 -6.33 -17.18 -2.65
C ILE A 336 -4.98 -17.31 -3.38
N LYS A 337 -4.13 -18.20 -2.88
CA LYS A 337 -2.84 -18.56 -3.48
C LYS A 337 -2.95 -19.86 -4.24
N GLY A 338 -2.54 -19.88 -5.50
CA GLY A 338 -2.61 -21.08 -6.34
C GLY A 338 -1.71 -21.01 -7.55
N THR A 339 -2.07 -21.78 -8.58
CA THR A 339 -1.39 -21.80 -9.88
C THR A 339 -2.30 -21.19 -10.95
N THR A 340 -1.81 -20.19 -11.69
CA THR A 340 -2.57 -19.57 -12.79
C THR A 340 -2.82 -20.58 -13.90
N ASN A 341 -3.93 -20.41 -14.60
CA ASN A 341 -4.31 -21.26 -15.72
C ASN A 341 -4.86 -20.37 -16.85
N ALA A 342 -4.37 -20.58 -18.07
CA ALA A 342 -4.76 -19.77 -19.22
C ALA A 342 -6.21 -20.04 -19.66
N SER A 343 -6.77 -21.21 -19.33
CA SER A 343 -8.14 -21.59 -19.68
C SER A 343 -8.76 -22.55 -18.67
N TYR A 344 -9.61 -22.01 -17.81
CA TYR A 344 -10.45 -22.69 -16.85
C TYR A 344 -11.87 -22.15 -16.99
N PHE A 345 -12.85 -23.03 -17.27
CA PHE A 345 -14.22 -22.64 -17.68
C PHE A 345 -14.30 -21.72 -18.92
N GLY A 346 -13.24 -21.70 -19.74
CA GLY A 346 -13.13 -20.86 -20.93
C GLY A 346 -12.61 -19.44 -20.65
N LEU A 347 -12.06 -19.19 -19.46
CA LEU A 347 -11.45 -17.92 -19.03
C LEU A 347 -10.09 -18.20 -18.37
N PRO A 348 -9.19 -17.22 -18.28
CA PRO A 348 -8.06 -17.30 -17.36
C PRO A 348 -8.56 -17.53 -15.92
N GLY A 349 -7.91 -18.39 -15.13
CA GLY A 349 -8.37 -18.77 -13.80
C GLY A 349 -7.27 -19.31 -12.88
N LEU A 350 -7.64 -19.71 -11.67
CA LEU A 350 -6.72 -20.28 -10.66
C LEU A 350 -7.04 -21.74 -10.38
N LYS A 351 -6.00 -22.58 -10.37
CA LYS A 351 -6.07 -24.00 -10.02
C LYS A 351 -5.14 -24.34 -8.87
N ASN A 352 -5.31 -25.51 -8.26
CA ASN A 352 -4.45 -26.02 -7.19
C ASN A 352 -4.22 -25.00 -6.05
N PRO A 353 -5.29 -24.46 -5.43
CA PRO A 353 -5.12 -23.52 -4.31
C PRO A 353 -4.37 -24.21 -3.16
N LYS A 354 -3.48 -23.45 -2.52
CA LYS A 354 -2.63 -23.92 -1.42
C LYS A 354 -2.92 -23.21 -0.10
N GLU A 355 -3.25 -21.93 -0.18
CA GLU A 355 -3.47 -21.06 0.97
C GLU A 355 -4.60 -20.09 0.62
N TYR A 356 -5.35 -19.65 1.64
CA TYR A 356 -6.32 -18.57 1.51
C TYR A 356 -6.31 -17.68 2.75
N SER A 357 -6.85 -16.48 2.60
CA SER A 357 -7.04 -15.55 3.69
C SER A 357 -8.23 -14.63 3.40
N TRP A 358 -8.87 -14.15 4.46
CA TRP A 358 -9.96 -13.17 4.37
C TRP A 358 -9.47 -11.74 4.28
#